data_AF-A0A316JM83-F1
#
_entry.id   AF-A0A316JM83-F1
#
_cell.length_a   1.000
_cell.length_b   1.000
_cell.length_c   1.000
_cell.angle_alpha   90.00
_cell.angle_beta   90.00
_cell.angle_gamma   90.00
#
_symmetry.space_group_name_H-M   'P 1'
#
loop_
_entity.id
_entity.type
_entity.pdbx_description
1 polymer ?
#
loop_
_entity_poly.entity_id
_entity_poly.type
_entity_poly.pdbx_seq_one_letter_code
_entity_poly.pdbx_strand_id
1 'polypeptide(L)'
;MDASEPGPMVSLRQLLPLPLAAAAVLSGGAGLAADPYVPFPSEESLRELQLITISCARDNSAASCSRSRELADPLMDHPRLPASCKDLLWSILEKAKPAASNSYQRREALSDPAQRLLLVCRSLELAKPEANQPQAPDSQKKSGFGFGGS
;
A
#
# COMPACT_ATOMS: atom_id res chain seq x y z
N MET A 1 8.12 -58.85 22.42
CA MET A 1 7.22 -59.36 21.38
C MET A 1 6.73 -58.12 20.63
N ASP A 2 7.27 -57.71 19.48
CA ASP A 2 7.43 -58.49 18.22
C ASP A 2 6.04 -58.82 17.63
N ALA A 3 5.61 -58.40 16.43
CA ALA A 3 6.08 -57.39 15.46
C ALA A 3 4.83 -56.91 14.64
N SER A 4 4.84 -56.20 13.50
CA SER A 4 5.88 -55.66 12.60
C SER A 4 5.30 -54.54 11.70
N GLU A 5 6.15 -53.76 11.04
CA GLU A 5 5.89 -53.18 9.70
C GLU A 5 6.64 -54.06 8.65
N PRO A 6 6.30 -54.08 7.33
CA PRO A 6 6.58 -52.94 6.43
C PRO A 6 5.65 -52.77 5.20
N GLY A 7 5.80 -51.67 4.46
CA GLY A 7 5.21 -51.57 3.11
C GLY A 7 5.58 -50.34 2.26
N PRO A 8 6.80 -50.22 1.70
CA PRO A 8 7.13 -49.19 0.73
C PRO A 8 6.74 -49.62 -0.70
N MET A 9 6.13 -48.71 -1.47
CA MET A 9 5.93 -48.86 -2.92
C MET A 9 6.71 -47.76 -3.67
N VAL A 10 8.02 -47.97 -3.78
CA VAL A 10 8.90 -47.15 -4.63
C VAL A 10 8.60 -47.49 -6.09
N SER A 11 7.94 -46.59 -6.81
CA SER A 11 7.70 -46.74 -8.25
C SER A 11 8.96 -46.34 -9.03
N LEU A 12 9.78 -47.33 -9.39
CA LEU A 12 11.04 -47.14 -10.13
C LEU A 12 10.92 -47.64 -11.57
N ARG A 13 10.63 -46.72 -12.53
CA ARG A 13 10.80 -46.86 -14.00
C ARG A 13 10.18 -45.62 -14.69
N GLN A 14 10.76 -44.98 -15.72
CA GLN A 14 11.88 -45.30 -16.62
C GLN A 14 12.77 -44.07 -16.88
N LEU A 15 14.07 -44.31 -17.11
CA LEU A 15 14.95 -43.38 -17.82
C LEU A 15 14.84 -43.64 -19.33
N LEU A 16 14.62 -42.60 -20.13
CA LEU A 16 14.71 -42.64 -21.59
C LEU A 16 15.21 -41.27 -22.10
N PRO A 17 16.37 -41.20 -22.78
CA PRO A 17 16.95 -39.93 -23.24
C PRO A 17 16.64 -39.62 -24.73
N LEU A 18 17.09 -38.44 -25.16
CA LEU A 18 17.02 -37.80 -26.50
C LEU A 18 15.74 -36.99 -26.82
N PRO A 19 15.84 -35.91 -27.64
CA PRO A 19 17.03 -35.12 -28.03
C PRO A 19 16.89 -33.61 -27.73
N LEU A 20 18.01 -32.88 -27.73
CA LEU A 20 18.01 -31.41 -27.78
C LEU A 20 17.46 -30.95 -29.14
N ALA A 21 16.22 -30.46 -29.17
CA ALA A 21 15.68 -29.66 -30.27
C ALA A 21 15.74 -28.18 -29.87
N ALA A 22 16.71 -27.44 -30.41
CA ALA A 22 16.84 -26.00 -30.20
C ALA A 22 15.77 -25.25 -31.01
N ALA A 23 14.56 -25.18 -30.48
CA ALA A 23 13.51 -24.31 -31.01
C ALA A 23 13.82 -22.86 -30.62
N ALA A 24 14.33 -22.08 -31.56
CA ALA A 24 14.48 -20.63 -31.41
C ALA A 24 13.09 -19.98 -31.35
N VAL A 25 12.55 -19.85 -30.14
CA VAL A 25 11.38 -18.99 -29.89
C VAL A 25 11.78 -17.56 -30.20
N LEU A 26 11.19 -16.98 -31.25
CA LEU A 26 11.26 -15.55 -31.49
C LEU A 26 10.63 -14.87 -30.29
N SER A 27 11.45 -14.20 -29.48
CA SER A 27 11.00 -13.31 -28.41
C SER A 27 10.27 -12.13 -29.05
N GLY A 28 8.98 -12.31 -29.34
CA GLY A 28 8.08 -11.23 -29.70
C GLY A 28 8.15 -10.19 -28.60
N GLY A 29 8.68 -9.02 -28.92
CA GLY A 29 8.83 -7.95 -27.95
C GLY A 29 7.47 -7.64 -27.32
N ALA A 30 7.36 -7.82 -26.01
CA ALA A 30 6.18 -7.44 -25.28
C ALA A 30 5.99 -5.93 -25.48
N GLY A 31 5.01 -5.56 -26.30
CA GLY A 31 4.64 -4.17 -26.48
C GLY A 31 4.27 -3.61 -25.11
N LEU A 32 4.94 -2.55 -24.68
CA LEU A 32 4.60 -1.83 -23.46
C LEU A 32 3.24 -1.15 -23.68
N ALA A 33 2.17 -1.92 -23.45
CA ALA A 33 0.84 -1.36 -23.32
C ALA A 33 0.90 -0.36 -22.16
N ALA A 34 0.55 0.90 -22.44
CA ALA A 34 0.47 1.91 -21.40
C ALA A 34 -0.60 1.47 -20.39
N ASP A 35 -0.20 1.30 -19.13
CA ASP A 35 -1.09 0.91 -18.05
C ASP A 35 -2.24 1.93 -17.95
N PRO A 36 -3.52 1.49 -17.92
CA PRO A 36 -4.65 2.41 -17.86
C PRO A 36 -4.52 3.34 -16.66
N TYR A 37 -4.66 4.66 -16.90
CA TYR A 37 -4.47 5.66 -15.85
C TYR A 37 -5.47 5.45 -14.70
N VAL A 38 -4.96 4.99 -13.56
CA VAL A 38 -5.72 4.94 -12.30
C VAL A 38 -5.60 6.30 -11.60
N PRO A 39 -6.71 7.00 -11.29
CA PRO A 39 -6.65 8.22 -10.48
C PRO A 39 -6.14 7.92 -9.05
N PHE A 40 -5.75 8.95 -8.32
CA PHE A 40 -5.45 8.80 -6.90
C PHE A 40 -6.78 8.74 -6.09
N PRO A 41 -6.91 7.98 -4.99
CA PRO A 41 -8.15 7.95 -4.20
C PRO A 41 -8.50 9.34 -3.66
N SER A 42 -9.78 9.73 -3.74
CA SER A 42 -10.21 11.08 -3.36
C SER A 42 -10.01 11.34 -1.87
N GLU A 43 -9.81 12.60 -1.49
CA GLU A 43 -9.68 12.98 -0.07
C GLU A 43 -10.92 12.56 0.72
N GLU A 44 -12.10 12.74 0.13
CA GLU A 44 -13.40 12.39 0.69
C GLU A 44 -13.49 10.89 1.02
N SER A 45 -12.99 10.01 0.12
CA SER A 45 -13.01 8.56 0.33
C SER A 45 -12.08 8.12 1.47
N LEU A 46 -10.87 8.71 1.53
CA LEU A 46 -9.93 8.48 2.64
C LEU A 46 -10.46 9.06 3.96
N ARG A 47 -11.19 10.18 3.90
CA ARG A 47 -11.83 10.81 5.06
C ARG A 47 -13.04 10.03 5.57
N GLU A 48 -13.84 9.43 4.69
CA GLU A 48 -14.91 8.49 5.06
C GLU A 48 -14.31 7.30 5.83
N LEU A 49 -13.25 6.68 5.28
CA LEU A 49 -12.55 5.57 5.94
C LEU A 49 -11.96 5.97 7.31
N GLN A 50 -11.33 7.14 7.42
CA GLN A 50 -10.85 7.67 8.69
C GLN A 50 -11.99 7.79 9.71
N LEU A 51 -13.10 8.43 9.35
CA LEU A 51 -14.21 8.72 10.26
C LEU A 51 -14.94 7.44 10.70
N ILE A 52 -15.19 6.50 9.79
CA ILE A 52 -15.85 5.24 10.16
C ILE A 52 -14.94 4.35 11.03
N THR A 53 -13.61 4.40 10.81
CA THR A 53 -12.65 3.68 11.66
C THR A 53 -12.60 4.27 13.07
N ILE A 54 -12.69 5.60 13.21
CA ILE A 54 -12.84 6.28 14.51
C ILE A 54 -14.18 5.90 15.18
N SER A 55 -15.27 5.68 14.44
CA SER A 55 -16.50 5.11 14.99
C SER A 55 -16.34 3.63 15.40
N CYS A 56 -15.63 2.79 14.64
CA CYS A 56 -15.30 1.42 15.06
C CYS A 56 -14.46 1.41 16.35
N ALA A 57 -13.54 2.38 16.51
CA ALA A 57 -12.80 2.58 17.74
C ALA A 57 -13.73 2.98 18.90
N ARG A 58 -14.51 4.06 18.75
CA ARG A 58 -15.37 4.61 19.81
C ARG A 58 -16.51 3.67 20.22
N ASP A 59 -17.20 3.10 19.25
CA ASP A 59 -18.50 2.45 19.44
C ASP A 59 -18.42 0.91 19.50
N ASN A 60 -17.30 0.31 19.05
CA ASN A 60 -17.07 -1.15 19.03
C ASN A 60 -18.19 -1.95 18.31
N SER A 61 -18.96 -1.30 17.43
CA SER A 61 -20.13 -1.88 16.79
C SER A 61 -19.75 -2.78 15.60
N ALA A 62 -20.55 -3.82 15.34
CA ALA A 62 -20.39 -4.65 14.15
C ALA A 62 -20.47 -3.83 12.86
N ALA A 63 -21.41 -2.88 12.77
CA ALA A 63 -21.65 -2.08 11.58
C ALA A 63 -20.50 -1.12 11.24
N SER A 64 -20.02 -0.32 12.21
CA SER A 64 -18.89 0.59 11.96
C SER A 64 -17.59 -0.17 11.70
N CYS A 65 -17.37 -1.30 12.38
CA CYS A 65 -16.18 -2.11 12.13
C CYS A 65 -16.23 -2.89 10.80
N SER A 66 -17.37 -3.43 10.36
CA SER A 66 -17.46 -4.04 9.02
C SER A 66 -17.26 -2.99 7.94
N ARG A 67 -17.90 -1.82 8.08
CA ARG A 67 -17.80 -0.74 7.10
C ARG A 67 -16.39 -0.17 6.98
N SER A 68 -15.63 -0.13 8.07
CA SER A 68 -14.20 0.22 8.04
C SER A 68 -13.39 -0.75 7.17
N ARG A 69 -13.70 -2.05 7.22
CA ARG A 69 -13.05 -3.07 6.38
C ARG A 69 -13.45 -2.91 4.92
N GLU A 70 -14.76 -2.79 4.65
CA GLU A 70 -15.31 -2.64 3.29
C GLU A 70 -14.68 -1.47 2.53
N LEU A 71 -14.40 -0.36 3.20
CA LEU A 71 -13.74 0.80 2.60
C LEU A 71 -12.22 0.67 2.50
N ALA A 72 -11.56 -0.07 3.40
CA ALA A 72 -10.11 -0.26 3.40
C ALA A 72 -9.63 -1.34 2.42
N ASP A 73 -10.42 -2.40 2.23
CA ASP A 73 -10.09 -3.57 1.41
C ASP A 73 -9.72 -3.21 -0.05
N PRO A 74 -10.54 -2.50 -0.84
CA PRO A 74 -10.20 -2.14 -2.23
C PRO A 74 -9.03 -1.14 -2.34
N LEU A 75 -8.62 -0.50 -1.24
CA LEU A 75 -7.45 0.39 -1.24
C LEU A 75 -6.13 -0.39 -1.14
N MET A 76 -6.13 -1.64 -0.63
CA MET A 76 -4.91 -2.46 -0.53
C MET A 76 -4.27 -2.72 -1.90
N ASP A 77 -5.10 -3.00 -2.92
CA ASP A 77 -4.63 -3.28 -4.28
C ASP A 77 -4.35 -2.02 -5.10
N HIS A 78 -4.63 -0.83 -4.56
CA HIS A 78 -4.51 0.41 -5.30
C HIS A 78 -3.04 0.68 -5.73
N PRO A 79 -2.74 0.85 -7.04
CA PRO A 79 -1.35 0.87 -7.53
C PRO A 79 -0.59 2.15 -7.16
N ARG A 80 -1.31 3.24 -6.86
CA ARG A 80 -0.71 4.55 -6.56
C ARG A 80 -0.55 4.87 -5.08
N LEU A 81 -1.01 4.00 -4.17
CA LEU A 81 -0.84 4.22 -2.74
C LEU A 81 0.57 3.80 -2.29
N PRO A 82 1.30 4.63 -1.52
CA PRO A 82 2.61 4.25 -1.00
C PRO A 82 2.51 3.05 -0.06
N ALA A 83 3.57 2.25 0.05
CA ALA A 83 3.62 1.09 0.96
C ALA A 83 3.21 1.47 2.40
N SER A 84 3.69 2.61 2.90
CA SER A 84 3.33 3.15 4.21
C SER A 84 1.83 3.43 4.41
N CYS A 85 1.08 3.73 3.35
CA CYS A 85 -0.37 3.81 3.39
C CYS A 85 -1.01 2.42 3.48
N LYS A 86 -0.48 1.46 2.70
CA LYS A 86 -0.93 0.06 2.74
C LYS A 86 -0.70 -0.57 4.12
N ASP A 87 0.37 -0.20 4.83
CA ASP A 87 0.60 -0.62 6.23
C ASP A 87 -0.48 -0.10 7.20
N LEU A 88 -0.95 1.15 7.01
CA LEU A 88 -2.08 1.69 7.80
C LEU A 88 -3.39 1.00 7.43
N LEU A 89 -3.67 0.81 6.14
CA LEU A 89 -4.86 0.11 5.65
C LEU A 89 -4.92 -1.33 6.15
N TRP A 90 -3.79 -2.04 6.10
CA TRP A 90 -3.64 -3.39 6.67
C TRP A 90 -3.89 -3.40 8.17
N SER A 91 -3.35 -2.43 8.91
CA SER A 91 -3.61 -2.28 10.35
C SER A 91 -5.11 -2.10 10.63
N ILE A 92 -5.80 -1.26 9.85
CA ILE A 92 -7.26 -1.08 9.96
C ILE A 92 -7.98 -2.40 9.62
N LEU A 93 -7.64 -3.07 8.52
CA LEU A 93 -8.23 -4.35 8.13
C LEU A 93 -8.01 -5.48 9.14
N GLU A 94 -6.87 -5.49 9.84
CA GLU A 94 -6.58 -6.50 10.85
C GLU A 94 -7.41 -6.24 12.13
N LYS A 95 -7.41 -4.99 12.61
CA LYS A 95 -7.95 -4.60 13.92
C LYS A 95 -9.43 -4.17 13.90
N ALA A 96 -10.00 -3.78 12.77
CA ALA A 96 -11.40 -3.34 12.66
C ALA A 96 -12.36 -4.53 12.76
N LYS A 97 -12.56 -4.99 13.99
CA LYS A 97 -13.46 -6.06 14.40
C LYS A 97 -14.10 -5.69 15.75
N PRO A 98 -15.35 -6.10 16.01
CA PRO A 98 -15.90 -6.03 17.36
C PRO A 98 -15.08 -6.89 18.33
N ALA A 99 -14.92 -6.41 19.55
CA ALA A 99 -14.33 -7.15 20.66
C ALA A 99 -15.35 -7.29 21.82
N ALA A 100 -15.13 -8.23 22.72
CA ALA A 100 -15.99 -8.43 23.90
C ALA A 100 -16.01 -7.19 24.84
N SER A 101 -14.96 -6.37 24.84
CA SER A 101 -14.88 -5.11 25.56
C SER A 101 -14.12 -4.05 24.75
N ASN A 102 -14.50 -2.78 24.89
CA ASN A 102 -13.85 -1.68 24.18
C ASN A 102 -12.70 -1.08 25.00
N SER A 103 -11.60 -1.83 25.13
CA SER A 103 -10.43 -1.39 25.90
C SER A 103 -9.75 -0.16 25.26
N TYR A 104 -9.01 0.60 26.07
CA TYR A 104 -8.19 1.72 25.58
C TYR A 104 -7.23 1.26 24.47
N GLN A 105 -6.53 0.15 24.68
CA GLN A 105 -5.58 -0.41 23.72
C GLN A 105 -6.24 -0.75 22.37
N ARG A 106 -7.49 -1.26 22.38
CA ARG A 106 -8.25 -1.50 21.15
C ARG A 106 -8.60 -0.18 20.45
N ARG A 107 -9.06 0.82 21.21
CA ARG A 107 -9.45 2.13 20.67
C ARG A 107 -8.26 2.82 19.98
N GLU A 108 -7.09 2.85 20.62
CA GLU A 108 -5.91 3.51 20.04
C GLU A 108 -5.36 2.73 18.85
N ALA A 109 -5.34 1.39 18.90
CA ALA A 109 -4.93 0.55 17.76
C ALA A 109 -5.78 0.75 16.48
N LEU A 110 -6.96 1.36 16.60
CA LEU A 110 -7.80 1.81 15.48
C LEU A 110 -7.69 3.32 15.22
N SER A 111 -7.58 4.13 16.27
CA SER A 111 -7.55 5.59 16.17
C SER A 111 -6.23 6.11 15.59
N ASP A 112 -5.10 5.54 16.00
CA ASP A 112 -3.76 5.93 15.55
C ASP A 112 -3.57 5.80 14.03
N PRO A 113 -3.87 4.64 13.38
CA PRO A 113 -3.78 4.54 11.93
C PRO A 113 -4.83 5.41 11.23
N ALA A 114 -6.04 5.54 11.77
CA ALA A 114 -7.09 6.37 11.18
C ALA A 114 -6.73 7.87 11.18
N GLN A 115 -6.17 8.41 12.28
CA GLN A 115 -5.73 9.80 12.37
C GLN A 115 -4.61 10.11 11.36
N ARG A 116 -3.69 9.16 11.15
CA ARG A 116 -2.55 9.31 10.23
C ARG A 116 -2.90 9.09 8.75
N LEU A 117 -4.07 8.51 8.45
CA LEU A 117 -4.45 8.02 7.13
C LEU A 117 -4.29 9.06 6.01
N LEU A 118 -4.92 10.23 6.15
CA LEU A 118 -4.86 11.30 5.13
C LEU A 118 -3.44 11.80 4.87
N LEU A 119 -2.66 12.02 5.94
CA LEU A 119 -1.27 12.50 5.86
C LEU A 119 -0.35 11.50 5.14
N VAL A 120 -0.45 10.22 5.49
CA VAL A 120 0.44 9.19 4.96
C VAL A 120 0.05 8.79 3.54
N CYS A 121 -1.25 8.59 3.28
CA CYS A 121 -1.72 8.14 1.98
C CYS A 121 -1.47 9.18 0.88
N ARG A 122 -1.78 10.46 1.12
CA ARG A 122 -1.60 11.53 0.12
C ARG A 122 -0.16 12.06 -0.02
N SER A 123 0.79 11.49 0.73
CA SER A 123 2.19 11.95 0.71
C SER A 123 2.81 12.01 -0.69
N LEU A 124 2.55 11.01 -1.56
CA LEU A 124 3.05 10.99 -2.94
C LEU A 124 2.30 11.92 -3.91
N GLU A 125 1.05 12.28 -3.60
CA GLU A 125 0.30 13.27 -4.37
C GLU A 125 0.87 14.67 -4.13
N LEU A 126 1.16 14.98 -2.87
CA LEU A 126 1.75 16.23 -2.40
C LEU A 126 3.24 16.37 -2.78
N ALA A 127 3.95 15.26 -2.97
CA ALA A 127 5.37 15.25 -3.35
C ALA A 127 5.63 15.51 -4.85
N LYS A 128 4.60 15.81 -5.65
CA LYS A 128 4.79 16.14 -7.06
C LYS A 128 5.51 17.50 -7.18
N PRO A 129 6.73 17.58 -7.73
CA PRO A 129 7.40 18.86 -7.94
C PRO A 129 6.63 19.69 -8.97
N GLU A 130 6.83 21.02 -8.92
CA GLU A 130 6.31 21.99 -9.89
C GLU A 130 6.93 21.78 -11.28
N ALA A 131 6.48 20.75 -11.99
CA ALA A 131 6.79 20.51 -13.38
C ALA A 131 6.02 21.49 -14.29
N ASN A 132 6.27 22.80 -14.11
CA ASN A 132 6.10 23.91 -15.06
C ASN A 132 6.39 25.30 -14.42
N GLN A 133 7.48 25.47 -13.68
CA GLN A 133 8.11 26.80 -13.60
C GLN A 133 9.27 26.86 -14.62
N PRO A 134 9.21 27.76 -15.63
CA PRO A 134 10.38 28.07 -16.44
C PRO A 134 11.48 28.62 -15.54
N GLN A 135 12.68 28.04 -15.60
CA GLN A 135 13.83 28.56 -14.85
C GLN A 135 14.16 29.98 -15.33
N ALA A 136 13.90 30.98 -14.48
CA ALA A 136 14.38 32.34 -14.71
C ALA A 136 15.92 32.35 -14.61
N PRO A 137 16.65 33.03 -15.50
CA PRO A 137 18.10 32.97 -15.54
C PRO A 137 18.74 33.66 -14.33
N ASP A 138 19.78 33.00 -13.78
CA ASP A 138 20.61 33.48 -12.68
C ASP A 138 21.07 34.93 -12.87
N SER A 139 20.53 35.83 -12.05
CA SER A 139 20.96 37.22 -11.99
C SER A 139 21.85 37.42 -10.77
N GLN A 140 23.16 37.30 -10.95
CA GLN A 140 24.18 37.59 -9.94
C GLN A 140 23.94 38.96 -9.29
N LYS A 141 23.34 38.97 -8.08
CA LYS A 141 23.15 40.23 -7.34
C LYS A 141 24.43 40.59 -6.60
N LYS A 142 25.23 41.38 -7.31
CA LYS A 142 26.55 41.92 -6.94
C LYS A 142 26.55 42.52 -5.53
N SER A 143 27.59 42.20 -4.76
CA SER A 143 27.85 42.77 -3.44
C SER A 143 27.98 44.30 -3.48
N GLY A 144 27.50 44.99 -2.44
CA GLY A 144 27.49 46.46 -2.38
C GLY A 144 26.81 47.04 -1.15
N PHE A 145 27.29 46.74 0.06
CA PHE A 145 26.91 47.49 1.26
C PHE A 145 27.80 48.74 1.39
N GLY A 146 27.23 49.91 1.09
CA GLY A 146 27.86 51.20 1.35
C GLY A 146 27.39 51.78 2.69
N PHE A 147 28.30 51.98 3.64
CA PHE A 147 28.05 52.77 4.85
C PHE A 147 28.48 54.22 4.60
N GLY A 148 27.51 55.10 4.40
CA GLY A 148 27.68 56.55 4.42
C GLY A 148 26.92 57.13 5.61
N GLY A 149 27.60 57.89 6.47
CA GLY A 149 27.04 58.38 7.73
C GLY A 149 26.42 59.77 7.64
N SER A 150 25.78 60.17 8.74
CA SER A 150 25.57 61.54 9.20
C SER A 150 25.36 61.49 10.72
#